data_AF-A0A163LVL6-F1
#
_entry.id   AF-A0A163LVL6-F1
#
_cell.length_a   1.000
_cell.length_b   1.000
_cell.length_c   1.000
_cell.angle_alpha   90.00
_cell.angle_beta   90.00
_cell.angle_gamma   90.00
#
_symmetry.space_group_name_H-M   'P 1'
#
loop_
_entity.id
_entity.type
_entity.pdbx_description
1 polymer ?
#
loop_
_entity_poly.entity_id
_entity_poly.type
_entity_poly.pdbx_seq_one_letter_code
_entity_poly.pdbx_strand_id
1 'polypeptide(L)'
;MFEKYRRKRSRYISMLKILAGVSILIWGVRHFFYLPGLTSSDVDQTNTSASVLYPTLVSPNHHHPSYQPQKQQQQQQKAAPPALNKPIAAQDRAKGVIVILARNSNLHGVRASLRQFEARINHRFHYPYVFLNEEPFTDEFKHYVNLLVSSPTQFGLIPTDEMHPAAEWMRNGTQTSSPAKWWGYPEHIDQERAKASREAMAGLENAPPYAGQ
;
A
#
# COMPACT_ATOMS: atom_id res chain seq x y z
N MET A 1 6.20 -43.02 52.25
CA MET A 1 7.20 -42.51 51.27
C MET A 1 6.88 -42.92 49.81
N PHE A 2 5.62 -43.23 49.44
CA PHE A 2 5.27 -43.68 48.08
C PHE A 2 4.27 -42.77 47.32
N GLU A 3 3.58 -41.84 47.99
CA GLU A 3 2.65 -40.90 47.31
C GLU A 3 3.31 -39.83 46.43
N LYS A 4 4.58 -39.45 46.71
CA LYS A 4 5.24 -38.33 45.99
C LYS A 4 5.74 -38.71 44.60
N TYR A 5 5.71 -40.00 44.24
CA TYR A 5 6.18 -40.51 42.94
C TYR A 5 5.06 -40.70 41.90
N ARG A 6 3.78 -40.63 42.30
CA ARG A 6 2.64 -40.88 41.41
C ARG A 6 2.25 -39.66 40.55
N ARG A 7 2.58 -38.44 40.99
CA ARG A 7 2.22 -37.19 40.29
C ARG A 7 3.15 -36.80 39.12
N LYS A 8 4.38 -37.32 39.08
CA LYS A 8 5.32 -37.02 37.98
C LYS A 8 5.10 -37.89 36.74
N ARG A 9 4.69 -39.15 36.88
CA ARG A 9 4.48 -40.07 35.73
C ARG A 9 3.36 -39.63 34.78
N SER A 10 2.33 -38.95 35.27
CA SER A 10 1.21 -38.47 34.45
C SER A 10 1.63 -37.45 33.38
N ARG A 11 2.58 -36.57 33.70
CA ARG A 11 3.05 -35.54 32.75
C ARG A 11 3.92 -36.13 31.63
N TYR A 12 4.72 -37.16 31.94
CA TYR A 12 5.56 -37.83 30.94
C TYR A 12 4.76 -38.65 29.94
N ILE A 13 3.67 -39.30 30.37
CA ILE A 13 2.80 -40.09 29.48
C ILE A 13 2.03 -39.17 28.52
N SER A 14 1.58 -38.00 28.97
CA SER A 14 0.93 -37.01 28.10
C SER A 14 1.90 -36.37 27.11
N MET A 15 3.15 -36.08 27.52
CA MET A 15 4.20 -35.58 26.60
C MET A 15 4.61 -36.64 25.56
N LEU A 16 4.69 -37.91 25.94
CA LEU A 16 5.08 -39.01 25.04
C LEU A 16 4.03 -39.28 23.94
N LYS A 17 2.73 -39.08 24.24
CA LYS A 17 1.64 -39.21 23.25
C LYS A 17 1.62 -38.08 22.22
N ILE A 18 2.02 -36.85 22.59
CA ILE A 18 2.09 -35.71 21.67
C ILE A 18 3.26 -35.89 20.69
N LEU A 19 4.42 -36.37 21.16
CA LEU A 19 5.60 -36.59 20.31
C LEU A 19 5.39 -37.73 19.29
N ALA A 20 4.65 -38.79 19.65
CA ALA A 20 4.31 -39.86 18.72
C ALA A 20 3.37 -39.40 17.59
N GLY A 21 2.45 -38.46 17.87
CA GLY A 21 1.52 -37.92 16.86
C GLY A 21 2.18 -37.01 15.82
N VAL A 22 3.17 -36.20 16.22
CA VAL A 22 3.89 -35.29 15.31
C VAL A 22 4.83 -36.05 14.36
N SER A 23 5.35 -37.21 14.77
CA SER A 23 6.23 -38.05 13.94
C SER A 23 5.51 -38.72 12.75
N ILE A 24 4.22 -39.03 12.90
CA ILE A 24 3.41 -39.67 11.83
C ILE A 24 3.07 -38.66 10.71
N LEU A 25 2.94 -37.37 11.04
CA LEU A 25 2.63 -36.32 10.05
C LEU A 25 3.84 -35.98 9.16
N ILE A 26 5.07 -36.11 9.69
CA ILE A 26 6.32 -35.80 8.97
C ILE A 26 6.75 -36.94 8.03
N TRP A 27 6.38 -38.19 8.34
CA TRP A 27 6.72 -39.35 7.50
C TRP A 27 5.79 -39.50 6.28
N GLY A 28 4.53 -39.05 6.38
CA GLY A 28 3.52 -39.15 5.31
C GLY A 28 3.76 -38.23 4.11
N VAL A 29 4.46 -37.10 4.27
CA VAL A 29 4.72 -36.12 3.20
C VAL A 29 6.01 -36.44 2.42
N ARG A 30 6.82 -37.39 2.87
CA ARG A 30 8.15 -37.70 2.30
C ARG A 30 8.24 -39.04 1.56
N HIS A 31 7.13 -39.73 1.33
CA HIS A 31 7.13 -41.05 0.69
C HIS A 31 6.18 -41.22 -0.51
N PHE A 32 5.63 -40.12 -1.04
CA PHE A 32 4.72 -40.16 -2.20
C PHE A 32 5.28 -39.56 -3.50
N PHE A 33 6.59 -39.27 -3.55
CA PHE A 33 7.27 -38.91 -4.79
C PHE A 33 8.53 -39.77 -4.96
N TYR A 34 8.31 -41.00 -5.41
CA TYR A 34 9.36 -41.84 -5.99
C TYR A 34 8.77 -42.49 -7.26
N LEU A 35 8.97 -41.83 -8.41
CA LEU A 35 8.82 -42.44 -9.73
C LEU A 35 10.18 -42.32 -10.43
N PRO A 36 10.83 -43.42 -10.83
CA PRO A 36 12.05 -43.36 -11.62
C PRO A 36 11.73 -43.36 -13.12
N GLY A 37 12.32 -42.38 -13.82
CA GLY A 37 12.97 -42.52 -15.13
C GLY A 37 12.12 -42.89 -16.36
N LEU A 38 12.11 -41.97 -17.33
CA LEU A 38 12.32 -42.32 -18.75
C LEU A 38 13.11 -41.20 -19.44
N THR A 39 13.95 -41.62 -20.37
CA THR A 39 15.17 -40.99 -20.85
C THR A 39 15.00 -40.21 -22.15
N SER A 40 15.77 -39.11 -22.26
CA SER A 40 16.47 -38.53 -23.42
C SER A 40 15.91 -38.63 -24.85
N SER A 41 15.82 -37.48 -25.52
CA SER A 41 16.54 -37.25 -26.79
C SER A 41 16.68 -35.75 -27.08
N ASP A 42 17.89 -35.38 -27.48
CA ASP A 42 18.35 -34.04 -27.88
C ASP A 42 17.58 -33.48 -29.10
N VAL A 43 17.59 -32.14 -29.25
CA VAL A 43 18.21 -31.44 -30.41
C VAL A 43 17.78 -29.96 -30.47
N ASP A 44 18.84 -29.14 -30.50
CA ASP A 44 19.09 -27.80 -31.01
C ASP A 44 18.37 -26.52 -30.57
N GLN A 45 19.23 -25.57 -30.19
CA GLN A 45 19.00 -24.14 -30.14
C GLN A 45 19.04 -23.57 -31.56
N THR A 46 17.99 -22.87 -31.98
CA THR A 46 18.21 -21.66 -32.80
C THR A 46 17.27 -20.55 -32.36
N ASN A 47 17.85 -19.53 -31.76
CA ASN A 47 17.22 -18.24 -31.56
C ASN A 47 16.96 -17.61 -32.93
N THR A 48 15.72 -17.19 -33.23
CA THR A 48 15.48 -16.22 -34.30
C THR A 48 14.30 -15.33 -33.93
N SER A 49 14.64 -14.17 -33.39
CA SER A 49 13.72 -13.06 -33.15
C SER A 49 13.37 -12.42 -34.48
N ALA A 50 12.11 -12.52 -34.90
CA ALA A 50 11.60 -11.81 -36.07
C ALA A 50 11.30 -10.35 -35.71
N SER A 51 12.17 -9.43 -36.10
CA SER A 51 11.89 -7.99 -36.10
C SER A 51 11.05 -7.62 -37.33
N VAL A 52 9.85 -7.11 -37.07
CA VAL A 52 8.93 -6.54 -38.06
C VAL A 52 9.52 -5.24 -38.61
N LEU A 53 9.68 -5.18 -39.93
CA LEU A 53 10.12 -4.02 -40.70
C LEU A 53 8.93 -3.06 -40.92
N TYR A 54 9.11 -1.78 -40.58
CA TYR A 54 8.27 -0.68 -41.11
C TYR A 54 9.13 0.18 -42.05
N PRO A 55 8.66 0.52 -43.26
CA PRO A 55 9.38 1.45 -44.13
C PRO A 55 9.16 2.91 -43.69
N THR A 56 10.26 3.64 -43.55
CA THR A 56 10.31 5.07 -43.23
C THR A 56 10.19 5.90 -44.50
N LEU A 57 9.20 6.80 -44.60
CA LEU A 57 9.16 7.85 -45.61
C LEU A 57 9.98 9.04 -45.13
N VAL A 58 10.96 9.46 -45.94
CA VAL A 58 11.87 10.59 -45.69
C VAL A 58 11.35 11.85 -46.39
N SER A 59 11.35 12.98 -45.69
CA SER A 59 11.36 14.35 -46.24
C SER A 59 11.89 15.36 -45.21
N PRO A 60 12.41 16.54 -45.61
CA PRO A 60 13.78 16.93 -45.24
C PRO A 60 13.90 17.98 -44.14
N ASN A 61 15.01 17.84 -43.38
CA ASN A 61 15.87 18.85 -42.75
C ASN A 61 15.24 20.10 -42.12
N HIS A 62 15.18 20.12 -40.78
CA HIS A 62 15.50 21.32 -39.98
C HIS A 62 16.48 20.90 -38.87
N HIS A 63 17.58 21.65 -38.75
CA HIS A 63 18.71 21.37 -37.86
C HIS A 63 18.34 21.64 -36.39
N HIS A 64 18.54 20.66 -35.51
CA HIS A 64 18.57 20.87 -34.06
C HIS A 64 19.81 20.16 -33.47
N PRO A 65 20.56 20.79 -32.55
CA PRO A 65 21.81 20.27 -32.03
C PRO A 65 21.64 18.88 -31.40
N SER A 66 22.45 17.93 -31.85
CA SER A 66 22.46 16.55 -31.39
C SER A 66 22.95 16.44 -29.95
N TYR A 67 22.07 16.01 -29.04
CA TYR A 67 22.45 15.48 -27.74
C TYR A 67 23.13 14.11 -27.96
N GLN A 68 24.40 13.96 -27.55
CA GLN A 68 25.06 12.65 -27.47
C GLN A 68 24.92 12.10 -26.05
N PRO A 69 24.24 10.96 -25.82
CA PRO A 69 24.36 10.28 -24.54
C PRO A 69 25.72 9.58 -24.49
N GLN A 70 26.57 9.98 -23.55
CA GLN A 70 27.84 9.31 -23.26
C GLN A 70 27.58 7.87 -22.82
N LYS A 71 28.05 6.90 -23.61
CA LYS A 71 28.11 5.47 -23.25
C LYS A 71 29.24 5.22 -22.24
N GLN A 72 29.15 5.76 -21.03
CA GLN A 72 30.13 5.45 -19.97
C GLN A 72 29.46 5.37 -18.61
N GLN A 73 28.86 4.21 -18.32
CA GLN A 73 28.83 3.59 -16.98
C GLN A 73 28.28 2.14 -16.98
N GLN A 74 28.37 1.41 -18.09
CA GLN A 74 27.97 0.00 -18.15
C GLN A 74 29.03 -1.00 -17.64
N GLN A 75 30.06 -0.56 -16.91
CA GLN A 75 31.17 -1.43 -16.49
C GLN A 75 31.43 -1.54 -14.99
N GLN A 76 30.52 -1.08 -14.11
CA GLN A 76 30.61 -1.46 -12.69
C GLN A 76 29.50 -2.42 -12.27
N GLN A 77 29.93 -3.68 -12.16
CA GLN A 77 29.45 -4.73 -11.25
C GLN A 77 28.33 -5.64 -11.74
N LYS A 78 28.80 -6.68 -12.42
CA LYS A 78 28.23 -8.03 -12.52
C LYS A 78 28.15 -8.65 -11.12
N ALA A 79 27.12 -8.30 -10.36
CA ALA A 79 26.61 -9.11 -9.25
C ALA A 79 25.12 -9.33 -9.53
N ALA A 80 24.64 -10.57 -9.46
CA ALA A 80 23.20 -10.82 -9.50
C ALA A 80 22.55 -9.95 -8.42
N PRO A 81 21.47 -9.19 -8.70
CA PRO A 81 20.84 -8.36 -7.69
C PRO A 81 20.48 -9.28 -6.50
N PRO A 82 20.84 -8.91 -5.25
CA PRO A 82 20.35 -9.64 -4.09
C PRO A 82 18.84 -9.71 -4.26
N ALA A 83 18.22 -10.88 -4.11
CA ALA A 83 16.79 -11.07 -4.37
C ALA A 83 15.98 -9.93 -3.73
N LEU A 84 15.65 -8.91 -4.54
CA LEU A 84 15.23 -7.58 -4.09
C LEU A 84 13.79 -7.56 -3.56
N ASN A 85 13.21 -8.76 -3.47
CA ASN A 85 11.81 -9.02 -3.24
C ASN A 85 11.57 -9.73 -1.90
N LYS A 86 12.48 -9.56 -0.94
CA LYS A 86 12.27 -10.04 0.44
C LYS A 86 11.48 -8.98 1.23
N PRO A 87 10.33 -9.34 1.81
CA PRO A 87 9.62 -8.47 2.75
C PRO A 87 10.51 -8.09 3.93
N ILE A 88 10.50 -6.81 4.32
CA ILE A 88 11.19 -6.31 5.50
C ILE A 88 10.36 -6.66 6.74
N ALA A 89 11.01 -7.24 7.75
CA ALA A 89 10.33 -7.64 8.97
C ALA A 89 9.78 -6.42 9.72
N ALA A 90 8.66 -6.60 10.42
CA ALA A 90 7.97 -5.50 11.10
C ALA A 90 8.79 -4.79 12.18
N GLN A 91 9.71 -5.51 12.81
CA GLN A 91 10.63 -4.96 13.82
C GLN A 91 11.72 -4.06 13.23
N ASP A 92 12.00 -4.18 11.92
CA ASP A 92 13.09 -3.46 11.25
C ASP A 92 12.60 -2.18 10.56
N ARG A 93 11.30 -1.86 10.68
CA ARG A 93 10.68 -0.67 10.08
C ARG A 93 10.12 0.27 11.16
N ALA A 94 10.17 1.58 10.90
CA ALA A 94 9.62 2.59 11.81
C ALA A 94 8.11 2.41 12.01
N LYS A 95 7.57 2.85 13.15
CA LYS A 95 6.11 2.94 13.35
C LYS A 95 5.53 3.95 12.37
N GLY A 96 4.64 3.50 11.49
CA GLY A 96 4.09 4.33 10.43
C GLY A 96 2.83 3.73 9.83
N VAL A 97 2.10 4.57 9.11
CA VAL A 97 0.85 4.26 8.43
C VAL A 97 0.73 5.13 7.19
N ILE A 98 0.14 4.59 6.12
CA ILE A 98 -0.17 5.35 4.91
C ILE A 98 -1.58 5.90 5.08
N VAL A 99 -1.72 7.23 5.09
CA VAL A 99 -3.02 7.89 5.26
C VAL A 99 -3.49 8.46 3.92
N ILE A 100 -4.76 8.22 3.58
CA ILE A 100 -5.37 8.71 2.35
C ILE A 100 -6.71 9.37 2.71
N LEU A 101 -6.82 10.69 2.46
CA LEU A 101 -8.08 11.42 2.49
C LEU A 101 -8.72 11.32 1.10
N ALA A 102 -9.87 10.66 0.99
CA ALA A 102 -10.53 10.44 -0.29
C ALA A 102 -12.03 10.27 -0.14
N ARG A 103 -12.78 10.79 -1.12
CA ARG A 103 -14.22 10.56 -1.24
C ARG A 103 -14.50 9.24 -1.94
N ASN A 104 -15.71 8.72 -1.76
CA ASN A 104 -16.22 7.58 -2.51
C ASN A 104 -16.09 7.78 -4.04
N SER A 105 -16.36 9.00 -4.54
CA SER A 105 -16.23 9.36 -5.96
C SER A 105 -14.79 9.32 -6.49
N ASN A 106 -13.78 9.34 -5.61
CA ASN A 106 -12.37 9.30 -6.00
C ASN A 106 -11.80 7.88 -6.15
N LEU A 107 -12.64 6.84 -6.07
CA LEU A 107 -12.23 5.43 -6.13
C LEU A 107 -11.28 5.13 -7.30
N HIS A 108 -11.60 5.58 -8.51
CA HIS A 108 -10.76 5.29 -9.68
C HIS A 108 -9.34 5.87 -9.55
N GLY A 109 -9.23 7.12 -9.08
CA GLY A 109 -7.94 7.77 -8.85
C GLY A 109 -7.14 7.08 -7.75
N VAL A 110 -7.81 6.73 -6.65
CA VAL A 110 -7.21 5.99 -5.53
C VAL A 110 -6.68 4.63 -6.00
N ARG A 111 -7.44 3.88 -6.79
CA ARG A 111 -7.02 2.57 -7.34
C ARG A 111 -5.75 2.70 -8.19
N ALA A 112 -5.66 3.72 -9.03
CA ALA A 112 -4.47 3.96 -9.84
C ALA A 112 -3.24 4.24 -8.97
N SER A 113 -3.39 5.10 -7.96
CA SER A 113 -2.33 5.42 -7.00
C SER A 113 -1.89 4.20 -6.19
N LEU A 114 -2.83 3.40 -5.67
CA LEU A 114 -2.53 2.19 -4.89
C LEU A 114 -1.74 1.17 -5.69
N ARG A 115 -2.13 0.90 -6.95
CA ARG A 115 -1.39 -0.03 -7.83
C ARG A 115 0.06 0.38 -8.00
N GLN A 116 0.32 1.66 -8.24
CA GLN A 116 1.67 2.17 -8.44
C GLN A 116 2.46 2.17 -7.13
N PHE A 117 1.84 2.58 -6.03
CA PHE A 117 2.49 2.70 -4.73
C PHE A 117 2.83 1.32 -4.15
N GLU A 118 1.93 0.35 -4.25
CA GLU A 118 2.21 -1.02 -3.82
C GLU A 118 3.35 -1.63 -4.61
N ALA A 119 3.26 -1.58 -5.95
CA ALA A 119 4.26 -2.18 -6.83
C ALA A 119 5.67 -1.60 -6.64
N ARG A 120 5.78 -0.34 -6.23
CA ARG A 120 7.09 0.33 -6.07
C ARG A 120 7.62 0.31 -4.64
N ILE A 121 6.74 0.48 -3.66
CA ILE A 121 7.12 0.75 -2.28
C ILE A 121 6.55 -0.33 -1.36
N ASN A 122 5.23 -0.38 -1.23
CA ASN A 122 4.64 -1.04 -0.07
C ASN A 122 4.64 -2.58 -0.14
N HIS A 123 4.90 -3.18 -1.30
CA HIS A 123 5.14 -4.62 -1.43
C HIS A 123 6.36 -5.12 -0.64
N ARG A 124 7.28 -4.22 -0.25
CA ARG A 124 8.46 -4.56 0.56
C ARG A 124 8.27 -4.29 2.04
N PHE A 125 7.50 -3.25 2.39
CA PHE A 125 7.40 -2.74 3.76
C PHE A 125 6.11 -3.16 4.47
N HIS A 126 5.04 -3.36 3.71
CA HIS A 126 3.72 -3.73 4.21
C HIS A 126 3.21 -2.80 5.33
N TYR A 127 3.34 -1.48 5.16
CA TYR A 127 2.69 -0.52 6.03
C TYR A 127 1.16 -0.60 5.92
N PRO A 128 0.42 -0.46 7.04
CA PRO A 128 -1.03 -0.42 7.01
C PRO A 128 -1.53 0.86 6.35
N TYR A 129 -2.79 0.83 5.89
CA TYR A 129 -3.48 1.98 5.31
C TYR A 129 -4.62 2.46 6.21
N VAL A 130 -4.79 3.78 6.30
CA VAL A 130 -5.95 4.44 6.90
C VAL A 130 -6.57 5.36 5.87
N PHE A 131 -7.83 5.09 5.53
CA PHE A 131 -8.63 5.93 4.64
C PHE A 131 -9.55 6.80 5.48
N LEU A 132 -9.60 8.10 5.18
CA LEU A 132 -10.45 9.07 5.85
C LEU A 132 -11.38 9.72 4.83
N ASN A 133 -12.62 9.98 5.24
CA ASN A 133 -13.64 10.66 4.45
C ASN A 133 -14.63 11.37 5.38
N GLU A 134 -15.26 12.44 4.88
CA GLU A 134 -16.37 13.13 5.52
C GLU A 134 -17.68 12.32 5.49
N GLU A 135 -17.78 11.34 4.60
CA GLU A 135 -18.92 10.42 4.48
C GLU A 135 -18.51 8.96 4.73
N PRO A 136 -19.44 8.09 5.16
CA PRO A 136 -19.15 6.66 5.26
C PRO A 136 -18.66 6.09 3.92
N PHE A 137 -17.57 5.33 3.96
CA PHE A 137 -17.08 4.64 2.77
C PHE A 137 -18.07 3.56 2.31
N THR A 138 -18.36 3.54 1.01
CA THR A 138 -19.20 2.51 0.39
C THR A 138 -18.50 1.15 0.42
N ASP A 139 -19.29 0.08 0.39
CA ASP A 139 -18.75 -1.28 0.33
C ASP A 139 -17.98 -1.52 -0.97
N GLU A 140 -18.41 -0.88 -2.06
CA GLU A 140 -17.67 -0.86 -3.33
C GLU A 140 -16.25 -0.31 -3.14
N PHE A 141 -16.12 0.84 -2.47
CA PHE A 141 -14.82 1.46 -2.22
C PHE A 141 -13.91 0.53 -1.41
N LYS A 142 -14.43 0.01 -0.29
CA LYS A 142 -13.68 -0.90 0.58
C LYS A 142 -13.26 -2.18 -0.15
N HIS A 143 -14.19 -2.75 -0.93
CA HIS A 143 -13.95 -3.97 -1.70
C HIS A 143 -12.78 -3.80 -2.68
N TYR A 144 -12.83 -2.77 -3.54
CA TYR A 144 -11.80 -2.57 -4.54
C TYR A 144 -10.45 -2.14 -3.95
N VAL A 145 -10.44 -1.41 -2.85
CA VAL A 145 -9.19 -1.08 -2.13
C VAL A 145 -8.55 -2.36 -1.60
N ASN A 146 -9.33 -3.22 -0.94
CA ASN A 146 -8.83 -4.47 -0.35
C ASN A 146 -8.30 -5.47 -1.39
N LEU A 147 -8.79 -5.42 -2.62
CA LEU A 147 -8.26 -6.22 -3.72
C LEU A 147 -6.86 -5.77 -4.19
N LEU A 148 -6.47 -4.53 -3.90
CA LEU A 148 -5.23 -3.93 -4.41
C LEU A 148 -4.10 -3.92 -3.39
N VAL A 149 -4.42 -3.90 -2.10
CA VAL A 149 -3.43 -3.74 -1.03
C VAL A 149 -3.13 -5.07 -0.36
N SER A 150 -1.86 -5.28 -0.02
CA SER A 150 -1.40 -6.50 0.68
C SER A 150 -1.46 -6.36 2.21
N SER A 151 -1.67 -5.14 2.70
CA SER A 151 -1.60 -4.78 4.11
C SER A 151 -2.98 -4.49 4.72
N PRO A 152 -3.11 -4.53 6.06
CA PRO A 152 -4.35 -4.17 6.74
C PRO A 152 -4.79 -2.74 6.41
N THR A 153 -6.10 -2.59 6.22
CA THR A 153 -6.77 -1.31 5.94
C THR A 153 -7.74 -0.93 7.05
N GLN A 154 -7.83 0.35 7.36
CA GLN A 154 -8.86 0.92 8.22
C GLN A 154 -9.58 2.06 7.51
N PHE A 155 -10.85 2.24 7.82
CA PHE A 155 -11.73 3.25 7.22
C PHE A 155 -12.32 4.10 8.33
N GLY A 156 -11.94 5.38 8.37
CA GLY A 156 -12.41 6.35 9.35
C GLY A 156 -13.38 7.35 8.73
N LEU A 157 -14.46 7.62 9.46
CA LEU A 157 -15.34 8.75 9.21
C LEU A 157 -14.81 9.95 10.01
N ILE A 158 -14.58 11.07 9.33
CA ILE A 158 -14.22 12.31 10.01
C ILE A 158 -15.50 12.87 10.63
N PRO A 159 -15.56 13.05 11.96
CA PRO A 159 -16.74 13.62 12.59
C PRO A 159 -16.98 15.03 12.07
N THR A 160 -18.21 15.30 11.66
CA THR A 160 -18.66 16.65 11.35
C THR A 160 -18.82 17.47 12.64
N ASP A 161 -18.98 18.79 12.50
CA ASP A 161 -19.18 19.70 13.63
C ASP A 161 -20.34 19.25 14.55
N GLU A 162 -21.39 18.69 13.97
CA GLU A 162 -22.57 18.15 14.68
C GLU A 162 -22.27 16.85 15.44
N MET A 163 -21.28 16.07 14.98
CA MET A 163 -20.95 14.74 15.51
C MET A 163 -19.81 14.79 16.55
N HIS A 164 -19.21 15.94 16.82
CA HIS A 164 -17.98 16.00 17.61
C HIS A 164 -18.24 15.93 19.14
N PRO A 165 -17.83 14.86 19.85
CA PRO A 165 -18.10 14.68 21.28
C PRO A 165 -17.30 15.62 22.19
N ALA A 166 -16.29 16.36 21.68
CA ALA A 166 -15.72 17.45 22.46
C ALA A 166 -16.69 18.64 22.65
N ALA A 167 -17.83 18.66 21.96
CA ALA A 167 -18.93 19.54 22.30
C ALA A 167 -19.50 19.25 23.70
N GLU A 168 -19.33 18.04 24.24
CA GLU A 168 -19.90 17.66 25.55
C GLU A 168 -18.94 17.83 26.72
N TRP A 169 -17.69 17.31 26.64
CA TRP A 169 -16.72 17.40 27.75
C TRP A 169 -15.95 18.73 27.83
N MET A 170 -15.99 19.56 26.78
CA MET A 170 -15.56 20.97 26.88
C MET A 170 -16.69 21.89 27.34
N ARG A 171 -17.94 21.42 27.40
CA ARG A 171 -19.08 22.23 27.87
C ARG A 171 -19.07 22.46 29.38
N ASN A 172 -18.38 21.59 30.11
CA ASN A 172 -18.34 21.49 31.57
C ASN A 172 -17.00 21.93 32.18
N GLY A 173 -16.02 22.36 31.38
CA GLY A 173 -14.78 22.99 31.83
C GLY A 173 -14.66 24.40 31.28
N THR A 174 -14.51 25.40 32.14
CA THR A 174 -14.26 26.80 31.79
C THR A 174 -13.02 26.95 30.90
N GLN A 175 -13.19 27.00 29.58
CA GLN A 175 -12.31 27.73 28.66
C GLN A 175 -13.12 28.19 27.43
N THR A 176 -13.15 29.51 27.26
CA THR A 176 -13.85 30.30 26.24
C THR A 176 -13.21 30.15 24.85
N SER A 177 -13.19 28.93 24.32
CA SER A 177 -12.82 28.70 22.92
C SER A 177 -13.80 27.70 22.34
N SER A 178 -14.61 28.18 21.40
CA SER A 178 -15.56 27.40 20.60
C SER A 178 -14.99 26.01 20.24
N PRO A 179 -15.79 24.93 20.27
CA PRO A 179 -15.27 23.58 20.08
C PRO A 179 -14.41 23.53 18.82
N ALA A 180 -13.21 22.97 18.96
CA ALA A 180 -12.24 22.90 17.88
C ALA A 180 -12.87 22.23 16.66
N LYS A 181 -13.30 23.07 15.72
CA LYS A 181 -13.80 22.69 14.41
C LYS A 181 -12.64 22.04 13.67
N TRP A 182 -12.71 20.73 13.46
CA TRP A 182 -11.64 19.98 12.78
C TRP A 182 -11.53 20.36 11.31
N TRP A 183 -12.64 20.80 10.71
CA TRP A 183 -12.70 21.15 9.31
C TRP A 183 -13.59 22.37 9.06
N GLY A 184 -13.08 23.36 8.34
CA GLY A 184 -13.80 24.56 7.91
C GLY A 184 -13.25 25.85 8.54
N TYR A 185 -13.91 26.97 8.28
CA TYR A 185 -13.39 28.27 8.67
C TYR A 185 -13.50 28.50 10.19
N PRO A 186 -12.42 28.93 10.87
CA PRO A 186 -12.49 29.35 12.27
C PRO A 186 -13.28 30.65 12.40
N GLU A 187 -13.81 30.92 13.60
CA GLU A 187 -14.76 32.04 13.85
C GLU A 187 -14.22 33.42 13.48
N HIS A 188 -12.91 33.62 13.58
CA HIS A 188 -12.27 34.91 13.27
C HIS A 188 -12.15 35.17 11.75
N ILE A 189 -12.52 34.21 10.91
CA ILE A 189 -12.52 34.39 9.45
C ILE A 189 -13.88 34.91 9.01
N ASP A 190 -13.88 36.15 8.52
CA ASP A 190 -15.01 36.74 7.83
C ASP A 190 -15.21 36.04 6.47
N GLN A 191 -16.24 35.19 6.41
CA GLN A 191 -16.52 34.39 5.22
C GLN A 191 -17.04 35.22 4.05
N GLU A 192 -17.73 36.33 4.30
CA GLU A 192 -18.20 37.23 3.24
C GLU A 192 -17.01 37.93 2.59
N ARG A 193 -16.06 38.43 3.40
CA ARG A 193 -14.82 39.00 2.88
C ARG A 193 -13.97 37.94 2.15
N ALA A 194 -13.90 36.72 2.67
CA ALA A 194 -13.17 35.63 2.03
C ALA A 194 -13.82 35.23 0.69
N LYS A 195 -15.15 35.22 0.61
CA LYS A 195 -15.91 34.97 -0.61
C LYS A 195 -15.70 36.09 -1.64
N ALA A 196 -15.83 37.35 -1.25
CA ALA A 196 -15.59 38.49 -2.14
C ALA A 196 -14.16 38.48 -2.71
N SER A 197 -13.17 38.12 -1.87
CA SER A 197 -11.78 37.98 -2.31
C SER A 197 -11.62 36.83 -3.31
N ARG A 198 -12.27 35.68 -3.06
CA ARG A 198 -12.29 34.53 -3.98
C ARG A 198 -12.90 34.86 -5.34
N GLU A 199 -14.04 35.55 -5.34
CA GLU A 199 -14.73 36.01 -6.56
C GLU A 199 -13.87 37.01 -7.34
N ALA A 200 -13.22 37.96 -6.66
CA ALA A 200 -12.29 38.89 -7.30
C ALA A 200 -11.09 38.17 -7.93
N MET A 201 -10.53 37.16 -7.25
CA MET A 201 -9.43 36.34 -7.80
C MET A 201 -9.89 35.47 -8.98
N ALA A 202 -11.12 34.97 -8.96
CA ALA A 202 -11.70 34.17 -10.03
C ALA A 202 -12.00 35.00 -11.30
N GLY A 203 -12.24 36.31 -11.15
CA GLY A 203 -12.46 37.24 -12.27
C GLY A 203 -11.19 37.75 -12.96
N LEU A 204 -10.00 37.39 -12.48
CA LEU A 204 -8.73 37.76 -13.11
C LEU A 204 -8.54 37.00 -14.43
N GLU A 205 -7.95 37.66 -15.43
CA GLU A 205 -7.58 37.04 -16.71
C GLU A 205 -6.70 35.78 -16.51
N ASN A 206 -5.87 35.78 -15.46
CA ASN A 206 -5.06 34.65 -15.02
C ASN A 206 -5.46 34.20 -13.61
N ALA A 207 -6.72 33.82 -13.41
CA ALA A 207 -7.24 33.37 -12.13
C ALA A 207 -6.45 32.14 -11.59
N PRO A 208 -6.13 32.11 -10.28
CA PRO A 208 -5.56 30.91 -9.68
C PRO A 208 -6.53 29.72 -9.83
N PRO A 209 -6.01 28.50 -10.04
CA PRO A 209 -6.86 27.32 -10.03
C PRO A 209 -7.59 27.21 -8.68
N TYR A 210 -8.84 26.77 -8.71
CA TYR A 210 -9.71 26.58 -7.54
C TYR A 210 -10.17 27.86 -6.82
N ALA A 211 -9.87 29.07 -7.30
CA ALA A 211 -10.28 30.32 -6.63
C ALA A 211 -11.81 30.46 -6.47
N GLY A 212 -12.60 29.88 -7.38
CA GLY A 212 -14.08 29.95 -7.37
C GLY A 212 -14.78 28.62 -7.06
N GLN A 213 -14.06 27.60 -6.57
CA GLN A 213 -14.65 26.32 -6.17
C GLN A 213 -14.98 26.26 -4.68
#